data_AF-W7AWW3-F1
#
_entry.id   AF-W7AWW3-F1
#
_cell.length_a   1.000
_cell.length_b   1.000
_cell.length_c   1.000
_cell.angle_alpha   90.00
_cell.angle_beta   90.00
_cell.angle_gamma   90.00
#
_symmetry.space_group_name_H-M   'P 1'
#
loop_
_entity.id
_entity.type
_entity.pdbx_description
1 polymer ?
#
loop_
_entity_poly.entity_id
_entity_poly.type
_entity_poly.pdbx_seq_one_letter_code
_entity_poly.pdbx_strand_id
1 'polypeptide(L)'
;MKKKGKPVTEKASDGETFTDYEYSLTGYDENGKTKQLKFTAQKNLRIGAYLHIYYKKDKGVTSYEEVTKKELPKKAASQLN
;
A
#
# COMPACT_ATOMS: atom_id res chain seq x y z
N MET A 1 5.97 -4.09 -15.57
CA MET A 1 4.69 -4.77 -15.26
C MET A 1 4.03 -4.07 -14.07
N LYS A 2 2.82 -3.53 -14.25
CA LYS A 2 2.05 -2.84 -13.20
C LYS A 2 1.65 -3.88 -12.14
N LYS A 3 2.24 -3.85 -10.95
CA LYS A 3 1.90 -4.78 -9.85
C LYS A 3 0.47 -4.47 -9.38
N LYS A 4 -0.50 -5.25 -9.86
CA LYS A 4 -1.86 -5.27 -9.31
C LYS A 4 -1.83 -5.95 -7.95
N GLY A 5 -2.70 -5.52 -7.03
CA GLY A 5 -2.92 -6.25 -5.79
C GLY A 5 -3.37 -7.67 -6.09
N LYS A 6 -2.88 -8.66 -5.35
CA LYS A 6 -3.35 -10.03 -5.47
C LYS A 6 -4.71 -10.13 -4.80
N PRO A 7 -5.80 -10.47 -5.50
CA PRO A 7 -7.07 -10.71 -4.84
C PRO A 7 -6.94 -11.96 -3.95
N VAL A 8 -7.38 -11.83 -2.71
CA VAL A 8 -7.45 -12.88 -1.70
C VAL A 8 -8.90 -12.92 -1.26
N THR A 9 -9.59 -14.02 -1.59
CA THR A 9 -10.96 -14.23 -1.13
C THR A 9 -10.91 -15.07 0.14
N GLU A 10 -11.33 -14.50 1.25
CA GLU A 10 -11.45 -15.18 2.53
C GLU A 10 -12.93 -15.45 2.80
N LYS A 11 -13.23 -16.67 3.23
CA LYS A 11 -14.58 -17.08 3.61
C LYS A 11 -14.67 -17.05 5.13
N ALA A 12 -15.49 -16.15 5.66
CA ALA A 12 -15.77 -16.07 7.08
C ALA A 12 -16.56 -17.31 7.54
N SER A 13 -16.47 -17.62 8.82
CA SER A 13 -17.19 -18.73 9.45
C SER A 13 -18.72 -18.61 9.37
N ASP A 14 -19.25 -17.40 9.16
CA ASP A 14 -20.69 -17.14 8.96
C ASP A 14 -21.17 -17.34 7.50
N GLY A 15 -20.27 -17.76 6.60
CA GLY A 15 -20.59 -18.01 5.19
C GLY A 15 -20.39 -16.80 4.26
N GLU A 16 -20.18 -15.61 4.81
CA GLU A 16 -19.81 -14.41 4.05
C GLU A 16 -18.43 -14.55 3.40
N THR A 17 -18.30 -14.15 2.13
CA THR A 17 -17.03 -14.10 1.42
C THR A 17 -16.57 -12.66 1.26
N PHE A 18 -15.39 -12.34 1.79
CA PHE A 18 -14.75 -11.04 1.61
C PHE A 18 -13.60 -11.21 0.61
N THR A 19 -13.50 -10.30 -0.35
CA THR A 19 -12.36 -10.26 -1.27
C THR A 19 -11.50 -9.06 -0.92
N ASP A 20 -10.37 -9.33 -0.31
CA ASP A 20 -9.33 -8.35 -0.06
C ASP A 20 -8.29 -8.38 -1.18
N TYR A 21 -7.53 -7.31 -1.30
CA TYR A 21 -6.42 -7.20 -2.24
C TYR A 21 -5.14 -7.06 -1.44
N GLU A 22 -4.26 -8.05 -1.54
CA GLU A 22 -2.94 -8.01 -0.93
C GLU A 22 -1.97 -7.22 -1.81
N TYR A 23 -1.31 -6.24 -1.21
CA TYR A 23 -0.29 -5.41 -1.83
C TYR A 23 1.05 -5.62 -1.12
N SER A 24 2.08 -5.95 -1.90
CA SER A 24 3.48 -5.96 -1.47
C SER A 24 4.24 -4.91 -2.27
N LEU A 25 4.32 -3.70 -1.72
CA LEU A 25 4.93 -2.53 -2.35
C LEU A 25 6.24 -2.16 -1.65
N THR A 26 7.20 -1.67 -2.43
CA THR A 26 8.41 -1.06 -1.85
C THR A 26 8.09 0.43 -1.63
N GLY A 27 8.03 0.84 -0.36
CA GLY A 27 7.91 2.23 0.04
C GLY A 27 9.28 2.86 0.31
N TYR A 28 9.29 4.19 0.31
CA TYR A 28 10.47 4.99 0.65
C TYR A 28 10.10 5.91 1.81
N ASP A 29 10.95 5.95 2.84
CA ASP A 29 10.76 6.91 3.92
C ASP A 29 11.19 8.33 3.48
N GLU A 30 11.01 9.29 4.38
CA GLU A 30 11.44 10.69 4.18
C GLU A 30 12.94 10.84 3.89
N ASN A 31 13.76 9.87 4.27
CA ASN A 31 15.20 9.83 4.01
C ASN A 31 15.56 9.10 2.71
N GLY A 32 14.58 8.55 2.00
CA GLY A 32 14.78 7.75 0.79
C GLY A 32 15.15 6.29 1.06
N LYS A 33 15.04 5.81 2.30
CA LYS A 33 15.32 4.42 2.64
C LYS A 33 14.18 3.53 2.18
N THR A 34 14.53 2.44 1.51
CA THR A 34 13.56 1.45 1.02
C THR A 34 13.03 0.59 2.17
N LYS A 35 11.73 0.31 2.13
CA LYS A 35 11.07 -0.63 3.03
C LYS A 35 10.02 -1.42 2.28
N GLN A 36 10.01 -2.74 2.46
CA GLN A 36 8.90 -3.57 1.99
C GLN A 36 7.68 -3.35 2.90
N LEU A 37 6.58 -2.91 2.30
CA LEU A 37 5.29 -2.69 2.94
C LEU A 37 4.33 -3.74 2.39
N LYS A 38 3.78 -4.55 3.30
CA LYS A 38 2.77 -5.56 3.00
C LYS A 38 1.49 -5.17 3.72
N PHE A 39 0.40 -5.06 2.98
CA PHE A 39 -0.90 -4.70 3.53
C PHE A 39 -2.02 -5.20 2.62
N THR A 40 -3.20 -5.40 3.20
CA THR A 40 -4.43 -5.76 2.47
C THR A 40 -5.35 -4.54 2.38
N ALA A 41 -6.17 -4.51 1.34
CA ALA A 41 -7.19 -3.50 1.14
C ALA A 41 -8.49 -4.14 0.64
N GLN A 42 -9.63 -3.76 1.22
CA GLN A 42 -10.95 -4.22 0.77
C GLN A 42 -11.33 -3.74 -0.64
N LYS A 43 -10.57 -2.78 -1.19
CA LYS A 43 -10.80 -2.21 -2.53
C LYS A 43 -9.51 -2.21 -3.34
N ASN A 44 -9.66 -2.31 -4.67
CA ASN A 44 -8.54 -2.25 -5.58
C ASN A 44 -7.99 -0.81 -5.67
N LEU A 45 -6.73 -0.63 -5.29
CA LEU A 45 -6.03 0.65 -5.35
C LEU A 45 -5.69 1.04 -6.79
N ARG A 46 -5.79 2.35 -7.08
CA ARG A 46 -5.53 2.87 -8.43
C ARG A 46 -4.06 2.70 -8.79
N ILE A 47 -3.82 2.02 -9.91
CA ILE A 47 -2.46 1.80 -10.41
C ILE A 47 -1.90 3.12 -10.96
N GLY A 48 -0.73 3.51 -10.46
CA GLY A 48 -0.05 4.75 -10.85
C GLY A 48 -0.41 5.95 -9.99
N ALA A 49 -1.30 5.78 -8.99
CA ALA A 49 -1.44 6.74 -7.91
C ALA A 49 -0.28 6.60 -6.92
N TYR A 50 -0.02 7.67 -6.17
CA TYR A 50 0.91 7.64 -5.05
C TYR A 50 0.13 7.41 -3.76
N LEU A 51 0.71 6.63 -2.85
CA LEU A 51 0.07 6.30 -1.57
C LEU A 51 0.97 6.75 -0.43
N HIS A 52 0.39 7.47 0.53
CA HIS A 52 1.00 7.73 1.82
C HIS A 52 0.63 6.58 2.77
N ILE A 53 1.60 5.76 3.13
CA ILE A 53 1.40 4.63 4.04
C ILE A 53 1.71 5.04 5.47
N TYR A 54 0.73 4.91 6.36
CA TYR A 54 0.93 5.04 7.80
C TYR A 54 1.44 3.72 8.37
N TYR A 55 2.69 3.73 8.81
CA TYR A 55 3.35 2.57 9.38
C TYR A 55 3.60 2.78 10.88
N LYS A 56 3.16 1.83 11.71
CA LYS A 56 3.52 1.74 13.13
C LYS A 56 4.48 0.57 13.34
N LYS A 57 5.55 0.80 14.11
CA LYS A 57 6.60 -0.22 14.34
C LYS A 57 6.04 -1.53 14.91
N ASP A 58 5.06 -1.45 15.81
CA ASP A 58 4.43 -2.61 16.45
C ASP A 58 3.35 -3.30 15.60
N LYS A 59 2.65 -2.56 14.73
CA LYS A 59 1.47 -3.07 13.98
C LYS A 59 1.71 -3.25 12.48
N GLY A 60 2.79 -2.70 11.94
CA GLY A 60 2.99 -2.63 10.50
C GLY A 60 2.18 -1.49 9.86
N VAL A 61 1.67 -1.73 8.66
CA VAL A 61 0.82 -0.75 7.95
C VAL A 61 -0.53 -0.66 8.65
N THR A 62 -0.86 0.52 9.18
CA THR A 62 -2.14 0.75 9.86
C THR A 62 -3.17 1.44 9.00
N SER A 63 -2.74 2.25 8.04
CA SER A 63 -3.65 2.93 7.11
C SER A 63 -2.86 3.40 5.89
N TYR A 64 -3.57 3.80 4.84
CA TYR A 64 -3.00 4.37 3.64
C TYR A 64 -3.93 5.44 3.06
N GLU A 65 -3.34 6.47 2.47
CA GLU A 65 -4.07 7.55 1.80
C GLU A 65 -3.56 7.75 0.37
N GLU A 66 -4.47 7.97 -0.57
CA GLU A 66 -4.11 8.32 -1.94
C GLU A 66 -3.69 9.80 -1.99
N VAL A 67 -2.45 10.05 -2.41
CA VAL A 67 -1.85 11.38 -2.47
C VAL A 67 -1.33 11.65 -3.87
N THR A 68 -1.07 12.92 -4.17
CA THR A 68 -0.47 13.31 -5.45
C THR A 68 1.06 13.41 -5.37
N LYS A 69 1.76 13.38 -6.52
CA LYS A 69 3.24 13.54 -6.57
C LYS A 69 3.72 14.83 -5.88
N LYS A 70 2.88 15.87 -5.84
CA LYS A 70 3.19 17.16 -5.22
C LYS A 70 3.21 17.10 -3.68
N GLU A 71 2.48 16.17 -3.10
CA GLU A 71 2.38 16.00 -1.64
C GLU A 71 3.43 15.03 -1.09
N LEU A 72 4.07 14.25 -1.95
CA LEU A 72 5.17 13.39 -1.57
C LEU A 72 6.41 14.22 -1.16
N PRO A 73 7.13 13.81 -0.10
CA PRO A 73 8.42 14.38 0.22
C PRO A 73 9.36 14.29 -0.97
N LYS A 74 10.09 15.37 -1.29
CA LYS A 74 10.98 15.46 -2.46
C LYS A 74 11.95 14.26 -2.57
N LYS A 75 12.47 13.79 -1.44
CA LYS A 75 13.38 12.64 -1.37
C LYS A 75 12.70 11.33 -1.78
N ALA A 76 11.49 11.07 -1.28
CA ALA A 76 10.71 9.90 -1.66
C ALA A 76 10.25 9.97 -3.13
N ALA A 77 9.79 11.14 -3.57
CA ALA A 77 9.37 11.39 -4.95
C ALA A 77 10.51 11.16 -5.97
N SER A 78 11.76 11.49 -5.59
CA SER A 78 12.94 11.28 -6.43
C SER A 78 13.31 9.81 -6.60
N GLN A 79 12.91 8.93 -5.67
CA GLN A 79 13.17 7.49 -5.73
C GLN A 79 12.09 6.71 -6.52
N LEU A 80 10.93 7.34 -6.76
CA LEU A 80 9.80 6.77 -7.48
C LEU A 80 9.85 7.06 -8.99
N ASN A 81 11.03 7.46 -9.50
CA ASN A 81 11.23 7.95 -10.87
C ASN A 81 11.65 6.85 -11.84
#